data_AF-A0A1Z5KB31-F1
#
_entry.id   AF-A0A1Z5KB31-F1
#
_cell.length_a   1.000
_cell.length_b   1.000
_cell.length_c   1.000
_cell.angle_alpha   90.00
_cell.angle_beta   90.00
_cell.angle_gamma   90.00
#
_symmetry.space_group_name_H-M   'P 1'
#
loop_
_entity.id
_entity.type
_entity.pdbx_description
1 polymer ?
#
loop_
_entity_poly.entity_id
_entity_poly.type
_entity_poly.pdbx_seq_one_letter_code
_entity_poly.pdbx_strand_id
1 'polypeptide(L)'
;MTAVTELRILGRRLQQSSTYVVLVPQDAPLHLSFQASWLGEAYNVDEWKAYFNDLSPTNEFRWFGLNFNGRSFGSGSGAFPQWLELLGQYLRPTDLLDQDMGSENKDDVECASVLRAQTAFYSALTSGDLDAMKAVYIPEVSDEVTEVINAGGRIDSWKDCLLEGARPEGMRVANSDACIISETEAYSTIIEFPINTGIDTATLLAVQKWVRSSKDGEWKLQLHQTIPWSRDSRAQGTLRCDCRGCVALTRSSAAEQSTFGGLIG
;
A
#
# COMPACT_ATOMS: atom_id res chain seq x y z
N MET A 1 -8.47 -10.27 9.46
CA MET A 1 -8.76 -9.66 8.16
C MET A 1 -8.84 -10.78 7.11
N THR A 2 -9.75 -10.74 6.14
CA THR A 2 -9.80 -11.78 5.08
C THR A 2 -8.94 -11.36 3.90
N ALA A 3 -8.42 -12.31 3.11
CA ALA A 3 -7.66 -12.05 1.87
C ALA A 3 -8.37 -11.04 0.94
N VAL A 4 -9.71 -11.15 0.90
CA VAL A 4 -10.58 -10.32 0.07
C VAL A 4 -10.62 -8.88 0.56
N THR A 5 -10.52 -8.66 1.87
CA THR A 5 -10.50 -7.32 2.46
C THR A 5 -9.28 -6.53 2.01
N GLU A 6 -8.09 -7.13 2.05
CA GLU A 6 -6.84 -6.50 1.59
C GLU A 6 -6.89 -6.14 0.10
N LEU A 7 -7.48 -7.03 -0.71
CA LEU A 7 -7.67 -6.80 -2.13
C LEU A 7 -8.61 -5.62 -2.43
N ARG A 8 -9.67 -5.43 -1.63
CA ARG A 8 -10.58 -4.29 -1.77
C ARG A 8 -9.86 -2.96 -1.57
N ILE A 9 -8.96 -2.89 -0.58
CA ILE A 9 -8.14 -1.69 -0.29
C ILE A 9 -7.33 -1.28 -1.52
N LEU A 10 -6.85 -2.26 -2.28
CA LEU A 10 -5.98 -2.06 -3.43
C LEU A 10 -6.72 -2.09 -4.77
N GLY A 11 -8.06 -2.15 -4.77
CA GLY A 11 -8.83 -2.43 -5.98
C GLY A 11 -8.55 -1.47 -7.13
N ARG A 12 -8.44 -0.17 -6.85
CA ARG A 12 -8.06 0.84 -7.84
C ARG A 12 -6.64 0.64 -8.37
N ARG A 13 -5.71 0.18 -7.52
CA ARG A 13 -4.32 -0.07 -7.90
C ARG A 13 -4.17 -1.32 -8.75
N LEU A 14 -4.95 -2.36 -8.45
CA LEU A 14 -5.06 -3.57 -9.27
C LEU A 14 -5.62 -3.25 -10.66
N GLN A 15 -6.60 -2.35 -10.77
CA GLN A 15 -7.08 -1.86 -12.08
C GLN A 15 -5.98 -1.11 -12.83
N GLN A 16 -5.29 -0.19 -12.16
CA GLN A 16 -4.18 0.58 -12.76
C GLN A 16 -3.03 -0.31 -13.24
N SER A 17 -2.82 -1.47 -12.62
CA SER A 17 -1.82 -2.46 -13.05
C SER A 17 -2.38 -3.52 -13.99
N SER A 18 -3.60 -3.35 -14.51
CA SER A 18 -4.32 -4.34 -15.34
C SER A 18 -4.27 -5.75 -14.76
N THR A 19 -4.38 -5.85 -13.44
CA THR A 19 -4.22 -7.09 -12.68
C THR A 19 -5.58 -7.70 -12.36
N TYR A 20 -5.71 -9.00 -12.64
CA TYR A 20 -6.85 -9.79 -12.25
C TYR A 20 -6.49 -10.69 -11.08
N VAL A 21 -7.37 -10.73 -10.08
CA VAL A 21 -7.28 -11.66 -8.96
C VAL A 21 -8.40 -12.67 -9.08
N VAL A 22 -8.03 -13.95 -9.08
CA VAL A 22 -8.97 -15.06 -9.18
C VAL A 22 -8.98 -15.78 -7.85
N LEU A 23 -10.15 -15.86 -7.22
CA LEU A 23 -10.32 -16.54 -5.94
C LEU A 23 -10.87 -17.96 -6.19
N VAL A 24 -10.12 -18.97 -5.75
CA VAL A 24 -10.52 -20.37 -5.84
C VAL A 24 -10.92 -20.82 -4.44
N PRO A 25 -12.22 -20.92 -4.12
CA PRO A 25 -12.65 -21.34 -2.79
C PRO A 25 -12.42 -22.83 -2.60
N GLN A 26 -12.08 -23.26 -1.37
CA GLN A 26 -11.86 -24.67 -1.07
C GLN A 26 -13.18 -25.44 -0.88
N ASP A 27 -14.10 -24.92 -0.07
CA ASP A 27 -15.25 -25.68 0.40
C ASP A 27 -16.58 -25.27 -0.25
N ALA A 28 -16.93 -23.98 -0.20
CA ALA A 28 -18.22 -23.45 -0.68
C ALA A 28 -18.02 -22.37 -1.75
N PRO A 29 -18.98 -22.17 -2.66
CA PRO A 29 -18.95 -21.05 -3.59
C PRO A 29 -18.73 -19.73 -2.87
N LEU A 30 -17.81 -18.92 -3.37
CA LEU A 30 -17.48 -17.63 -2.77
C LEU A 30 -18.57 -16.62 -3.17
N HIS A 31 -19.49 -16.32 -2.25
CA HIS A 31 -20.45 -15.25 -2.44
C HIS A 31 -19.87 -13.93 -1.94
N LEU A 32 -19.37 -13.13 -2.88
CA LEU A 32 -18.87 -11.80 -2.57
C LEU A 32 -20.01 -10.80 -2.58
N SER A 33 -20.03 -9.92 -1.59
CA SER A 33 -21.02 -8.84 -1.47
C SER A 33 -20.77 -7.68 -2.44
N PHE A 34 -19.74 -7.77 -3.26
CA PHE A 34 -19.34 -6.72 -4.21
C PHE A 34 -18.83 -7.35 -5.50
N GLN A 35 -18.93 -6.60 -6.59
CA GLN A 35 -18.30 -6.91 -7.86
C GLN A 35 -17.18 -5.91 -8.11
N ALA A 36 -16.12 -6.35 -8.77
CA ALA A 36 -15.00 -5.50 -9.13
C ALA A 36 -14.39 -5.95 -10.45
N SER A 37 -13.95 -5.02 -11.29
CA SER A 37 -13.38 -5.35 -12.61
C SER A 37 -12.02 -6.04 -12.52
N TRP A 38 -11.29 -5.86 -11.42
CA TRP A 38 -10.03 -6.56 -11.15
C TRP A 38 -10.25 -7.97 -10.57
N LEU A 39 -11.50 -8.36 -10.27
CA LEU A 39 -11.80 -9.67 -9.72
C LEU A 39 -12.32 -10.58 -10.84
N GLY A 40 -11.59 -11.67 -11.09
CA GLY A 40 -11.95 -12.68 -12.08
C GLY A 40 -12.65 -13.89 -11.46
N GLU A 41 -13.49 -14.54 -12.26
CA GLU A 41 -14.10 -15.83 -11.92
C GLU A 41 -13.20 -16.98 -12.39
N ALA A 42 -13.01 -17.98 -11.52
CA ALA A 42 -12.27 -19.17 -11.88
C ALA A 42 -13.12 -20.04 -12.82
N TYR A 43 -12.64 -20.26 -14.04
CA TYR A 43 -13.18 -21.32 -14.90
C TYR A 43 -12.74 -22.69 -14.38
N ASN A 44 -13.65 -23.68 -14.36
CA ASN A 44 -13.39 -25.05 -13.86
C ASN A 44 -12.75 -25.08 -12.47
N VAL A 45 -13.45 -24.58 -11.44
CA VAL A 45 -12.96 -24.51 -10.05
C VAL A 45 -12.36 -25.84 -9.56
N ASP A 46 -12.95 -26.98 -9.91
CA ASP A 46 -12.48 -28.30 -9.47
C ASP A 46 -11.11 -28.68 -10.05
N GLU A 47 -10.78 -28.25 -11.27
CA GLU A 47 -9.45 -28.48 -11.86
C GLU A 47 -8.38 -27.64 -11.14
N TRP A 48 -8.70 -26.39 -10.78
CA TRP A 48 -7.81 -25.56 -9.97
C TRP A 48 -7.60 -26.15 -8.56
N LYS A 49 -8.67 -26.64 -7.93
CA LYS A 49 -8.58 -27.35 -6.64
C LYS A 49 -7.67 -28.56 -6.75
N ALA A 50 -7.87 -29.40 -7.75
CA ALA A 50 -7.03 -30.57 -7.99
C ALA A 50 -5.56 -30.18 -8.19
N TYR A 51 -5.29 -29.19 -9.04
CA TYR A 51 -3.94 -28.67 -9.27
C TYR A 51 -3.26 -28.18 -7.97
N PHE A 52 -3.93 -27.36 -7.17
CA PHE A 52 -3.35 -26.87 -5.92
C PHE A 52 -3.19 -27.97 -4.87
N ASN A 53 -4.06 -28.97 -4.86
CA ASN A 53 -3.95 -30.12 -3.96
C ASN A 53 -2.80 -31.06 -4.36
N ASP A 54 -2.56 -31.24 -5.66
CA ASP A 54 -1.44 -32.02 -6.18
C ASP A 54 -0.09 -31.36 -5.83
N LEU A 55 -0.03 -30.02 -5.88
CA LEU A 55 1.16 -29.27 -5.49
C LEU A 55 1.45 -29.33 -3.99
N SER A 56 0.41 -29.31 -3.17
CA SER A 56 0.51 -29.47 -1.72
C SER A 56 -0.81 -29.99 -1.16
N PRO A 57 -0.82 -31.11 -0.44
CA PRO A 57 -2.05 -31.70 0.07
C PRO A 57 -2.56 -31.04 1.37
N THR A 58 -1.95 -29.93 1.81
CA THR A 58 -2.39 -29.23 3.03
C THR A 58 -3.72 -28.48 2.80
N ASN A 59 -4.36 -27.97 3.85
CA ASN A 59 -5.53 -27.07 3.73
C ASN A 59 -5.14 -25.60 3.94
N GLU A 60 -3.88 -25.26 3.69
CA GLU A 60 -3.37 -23.91 3.88
C GLU A 60 -3.75 -23.00 2.71
N PHE A 61 -3.89 -21.71 2.99
CA PHE A 61 -4.02 -20.70 1.94
C PHE A 61 -2.83 -20.76 0.98
N ARG A 62 -3.11 -20.61 -0.32
CA ARG A 62 -2.09 -20.60 -1.37
C ARG A 62 -2.36 -19.50 -2.37
N TRP A 63 -1.29 -19.01 -2.97
CA TRP A 63 -1.35 -18.08 -4.08
C TRP A 63 -0.28 -18.40 -5.11
N PHE A 64 -0.58 -18.07 -6.36
CA PHE A 64 0.32 -18.22 -7.48
C PHE A 64 0.12 -17.03 -8.42
N GLY A 65 1.23 -16.39 -8.81
CA GLY A 65 1.23 -15.18 -9.61
C GLY A 65 1.73 -15.42 -11.02
N LEU A 66 0.94 -15.01 -12.01
CA LEU A 66 1.27 -15.09 -13.44
C LEU A 66 1.27 -13.69 -14.07
N ASN A 67 2.25 -13.43 -14.95
CA ASN A 67 2.19 -12.26 -15.82
C ASN A 67 1.39 -12.54 -17.10
N PHE A 68 1.17 -11.50 -17.92
CA PHE A 68 0.38 -11.60 -19.17
C PHE A 68 0.94 -12.60 -20.20
N ASN A 69 2.21 -12.98 -20.11
CA ASN A 69 2.82 -14.00 -20.97
C ASN A 69 2.70 -15.43 -20.39
N GLY A 70 1.94 -15.60 -19.31
CA GLY A 70 1.80 -16.87 -18.60
C GLY A 70 3.06 -17.30 -17.83
N ARG A 71 4.03 -16.39 -17.62
CA ARG A 71 5.22 -16.72 -16.80
C ARG A 71 4.93 -16.45 -15.32
N SER A 72 5.33 -17.39 -14.48
CA SER A 72 5.26 -17.24 -13.03
C SER A 72 6.19 -16.14 -12.54
N PHE A 73 5.71 -15.31 -11.63
CA PHE A 73 6.53 -14.34 -10.89
C PHE A 73 6.64 -14.64 -9.40
N GLY A 74 5.87 -15.60 -8.88
CA GLY A 74 5.90 -15.95 -7.48
C GLY A 74 4.77 -16.90 -7.07
N SER A 75 4.93 -17.49 -5.89
CA SER A 75 3.92 -18.34 -5.26
C SER A 75 4.17 -18.40 -3.75
N GLY A 76 3.15 -18.74 -2.97
CA GLY A 76 3.30 -18.97 -1.54
C GLY A 76 2.20 -19.85 -0.94
N SER A 77 2.46 -20.34 0.26
CA SER A 77 1.55 -21.14 1.09
C SER A 77 1.55 -20.60 2.51
N GLY A 78 0.43 -20.72 3.22
CA GLY A 78 0.29 -20.39 4.65
C GLY A 78 0.20 -18.91 4.99
N ALA A 79 0.68 -18.01 4.11
CA ALA A 79 0.63 -16.57 4.29
C ALA A 79 0.06 -15.86 3.05
N PHE A 80 -0.65 -14.75 3.28
CA PHE A 80 -1.04 -13.84 2.21
C PHE A 80 0.17 -13.20 1.56
N PRO A 81 0.13 -12.93 0.24
CA PRO A 81 1.20 -12.18 -0.39
C PRO A 81 1.28 -10.78 0.20
N GLN A 82 2.49 -10.26 0.34
CA GLN A 82 2.71 -8.85 0.65
C GLN A 82 2.33 -8.01 -0.58
N TRP A 83 1.05 -7.61 -0.63
CA TRP A 83 0.46 -7.05 -1.84
C TRP A 83 1.13 -5.76 -2.31
N LEU A 84 1.51 -4.88 -1.38
CA LEU A 84 2.17 -3.62 -1.73
C LEU A 84 3.52 -3.89 -2.41
N GLU A 85 4.32 -4.78 -1.85
CA GLU A 85 5.59 -5.22 -2.41
C GLU A 85 5.40 -5.92 -3.77
N LEU A 86 4.35 -6.75 -3.94
CA LEU A 86 4.02 -7.34 -5.25
C LEU A 86 3.65 -6.30 -6.30
N LEU A 87 2.87 -5.28 -5.93
CA LEU A 87 2.55 -4.13 -6.77
C LEU A 87 3.83 -3.45 -7.26
N GLY A 88 4.73 -3.09 -6.35
CA GLY A 88 5.99 -2.42 -6.72
C GLY A 88 6.95 -3.25 -7.56
N GLN A 89 6.94 -4.58 -7.40
CA GLN A 89 7.93 -5.47 -8.06
C GLN A 89 7.45 -6.05 -9.38
N TYR A 90 6.20 -6.50 -9.43
CA TYR A 90 5.69 -7.37 -10.49
C TYR A 90 4.38 -6.87 -11.10
N LEU A 91 3.53 -6.20 -10.33
CA LEU A 91 2.20 -5.74 -10.73
C LEU A 91 2.18 -4.21 -10.85
N ARG A 92 3.05 -3.68 -11.71
CA ARG A 92 3.28 -2.24 -11.92
C ARG A 92 2.15 -1.59 -12.72
N PRO A 93 1.94 -0.27 -12.61
CA PRO A 93 0.89 0.41 -13.35
C PRO A 93 1.14 0.31 -14.86
N THR A 94 0.07 0.08 -15.62
CA THR A 94 0.08 0.05 -17.08
C THR A 94 -0.24 1.42 -17.68
N ASP A 95 -1.03 2.22 -16.98
CA ASP A 95 -1.47 3.54 -17.42
C ASP A 95 -0.50 4.65 -17.00
N LEU A 96 -0.52 5.76 -17.75
CA LEU A 96 0.18 6.97 -17.34
C LEU A 96 -0.51 7.58 -16.12
N LEU A 97 0.27 7.84 -15.08
CA LEU A 97 -0.19 8.48 -13.86
C LEU A 97 -0.12 10.00 -14.04
N ASP A 98 -1.19 10.68 -13.68
CA ASP A 98 -1.39 12.11 -13.87
C ASP A 98 -1.72 12.75 -12.51
N GLN A 99 -1.09 13.91 -12.28
CA GLN A 99 -1.20 14.73 -11.07
C GLN A 99 -2.56 15.43 -10.94
N ASP A 100 -3.33 15.50 -12.02
CA ASP A 100 -4.62 16.18 -12.05
C ASP A 100 -5.81 15.21 -11.87
N MET A 101 -5.54 13.91 -11.67
CA MET A 101 -6.57 12.93 -11.37
C MET A 101 -7.22 13.17 -10.01
N GLY A 102 -8.55 13.30 -10.02
CA GLY A 102 -9.36 13.45 -8.81
C GLY A 102 -9.39 12.20 -7.92
N SER A 103 -9.77 12.40 -6.66
CA SER A 103 -10.03 11.28 -5.74
C SER A 103 -11.36 10.59 -6.07
N GLU A 104 -11.41 9.28 -5.85
CA GLU A 104 -12.63 8.47 -5.92
C GLU A 104 -13.36 8.44 -4.59
N ASN A 105 -14.62 7.99 -4.62
CA ASN A 105 -15.46 7.79 -3.43
C ASN A 105 -15.66 9.05 -2.55
N LYS A 106 -15.48 10.25 -3.11
CA LYS A 106 -15.68 11.52 -2.39
C LYS A 106 -17.13 11.79 -2.00
N ASP A 107 -18.07 11.19 -2.72
CA ASP A 107 -19.50 11.37 -2.48
C ASP A 107 -20.00 10.47 -1.33
N ASP A 108 -19.22 9.45 -0.95
CA ASP A 108 -19.45 8.68 0.27
C ASP A 108 -18.90 9.46 1.48
N VAL A 109 -19.77 9.72 2.47
CA VAL A 109 -19.45 10.57 3.63
C VAL A 109 -18.33 9.98 4.50
N GLU A 110 -18.31 8.66 4.67
CA GLU A 110 -17.27 7.98 5.48
C GLU A 110 -15.94 7.99 4.74
N CYS A 111 -15.92 7.64 3.45
CA CYS A 111 -14.71 7.74 2.63
C CYS A 111 -14.18 9.17 2.58
N ALA A 112 -15.05 10.17 2.39
CA ALA A 112 -14.68 11.57 2.41
C ALA A 112 -14.04 12.00 3.74
N SER A 113 -14.46 11.41 4.87
CA SER A 113 -13.86 11.70 6.17
C SER A 113 -12.41 11.19 6.28
N VAL A 114 -12.12 10.00 5.75
CA VAL A 114 -10.77 9.45 5.66
C VAL A 114 -9.90 10.29 4.72
N LEU A 115 -10.44 10.68 3.56
CA LEU A 115 -9.72 11.52 2.60
C LEU A 115 -9.40 12.92 3.14
N ARG A 116 -10.21 13.48 4.04
CA ARG A 116 -9.87 14.70 4.78
C ARG A 116 -8.70 14.49 5.74
N ALA A 117 -8.67 13.37 6.47
CA ALA A 117 -7.55 13.03 7.34
C ALA A 117 -6.25 12.80 6.54
N GLN A 118 -6.34 12.13 5.39
CA GLN A 118 -5.23 12.00 4.44
C GLN A 118 -4.75 13.37 3.94
N THR A 119 -5.66 14.30 3.64
CA THR A 119 -5.29 15.67 3.26
C THR A 119 -4.52 16.38 4.38
N ALA A 120 -4.96 16.23 5.62
CA ALA A 120 -4.27 16.80 6.78
C ALA A 120 -2.85 16.22 6.95
N PHE A 121 -2.68 14.91 6.74
CA PHE A 121 -1.36 14.27 6.72
C PHE A 121 -0.42 14.92 5.70
N TYR A 122 -0.82 15.00 4.43
CA TYR A 122 0.04 15.59 3.39
C TYR A 122 0.28 17.08 3.59
N SER A 123 -0.69 17.82 4.13
CA SER A 123 -0.49 19.23 4.50
C SER A 123 0.57 19.38 5.59
N ALA A 124 0.54 18.55 6.64
CA ALA A 124 1.54 18.56 7.70
C ALA A 124 2.92 18.12 7.17
N LEU A 125 2.96 17.08 6.34
CA LEU A 125 4.19 16.54 5.75
C LEU A 125 4.92 17.59 4.89
N THR A 126 4.19 18.22 3.98
CA THR A 126 4.77 19.16 3.00
C THR A 126 5.10 20.52 3.60
N SER A 127 4.39 20.95 4.65
CA SER A 127 4.67 22.19 5.37
C SER A 127 5.75 22.06 6.45
N GLY A 128 6.06 20.83 6.89
CA GLY A 128 6.99 20.61 7.99
C GLY A 128 6.38 20.87 9.39
N ASP A 129 5.06 20.94 9.51
CA ASP A 129 4.37 21.19 10.78
C ASP A 129 4.35 19.93 11.66
N LEU A 130 5.25 19.89 12.64
CA LEU A 130 5.40 18.76 13.57
C LEU A 130 4.19 18.58 14.48
N ASP A 131 3.52 19.66 14.90
CA ASP A 131 2.39 19.54 15.82
C ASP A 131 1.13 19.09 15.08
N ALA A 132 0.92 19.59 13.85
CA ALA A 132 -0.09 19.03 12.96
C ALA A 132 0.19 17.56 12.64
N MET A 133 1.45 17.18 12.41
CA MET A 133 1.81 15.78 12.14
C MET A 133 1.51 14.87 13.34
N LYS A 134 1.85 15.29 14.57
CA LYS A 134 1.50 14.55 15.79
C LYS A 134 -0.01 14.40 15.97
N ALA A 135 -0.79 15.41 15.57
CA ALA A 135 -2.25 15.35 15.65
C ALA A 135 -2.87 14.34 14.67
N VAL A 136 -2.17 14.00 13.60
CA VAL A 136 -2.62 13.03 12.58
C VAL A 136 -2.46 11.59 13.04
N TYR A 137 -1.37 11.24 13.73
CA TYR A 137 -1.09 9.86 14.13
C TYR A 137 -1.82 9.44 15.41
N ILE A 138 -2.13 8.15 15.50
CA ILE A 138 -2.43 7.52 16.78
C ILE A 138 -1.10 7.28 17.53
N PRO A 139 -1.00 7.53 18.84
CA PRO A 139 0.23 7.32 19.61
C PRO A 139 0.48 5.83 19.93
N GLU A 140 0.31 4.97 18.92
CA GLU A 140 0.57 3.54 18.97
C GLU A 140 1.60 3.18 17.89
N VAL A 141 2.46 2.21 18.20
CA VAL A 141 3.48 1.72 17.27
C VAL A 141 2.91 0.63 16.38
N SER A 142 3.33 0.59 15.11
CA SER A 142 2.95 -0.46 14.18
C SER A 142 3.94 -1.63 14.27
N ASP A 143 3.42 -2.85 14.17
CA ASP A 143 4.23 -4.07 14.10
C ASP A 143 5.10 -4.07 12.83
N GLU A 144 4.54 -3.65 11.70
CA GLU A 144 5.20 -3.59 10.40
C GLU A 144 6.41 -2.65 10.37
N VAL A 145 6.40 -1.57 11.17
CA VAL A 145 7.55 -0.67 11.37
C VAL A 145 8.54 -1.29 12.35
N THR A 146 8.03 -1.88 13.44
CA THR A 146 8.84 -2.50 14.50
C THR A 146 9.66 -3.68 13.98
N GLU A 147 9.09 -4.50 13.09
CA GLU A 147 9.79 -5.60 12.43
C GLU A 147 11.02 -5.12 11.64
N VAL A 148 10.89 -4.02 10.88
CA VAL A 148 12.02 -3.48 10.10
C VAL A 148 13.10 -2.94 11.02
N ILE A 149 12.72 -2.26 12.11
CA ILE A 149 13.68 -1.79 13.12
C ILE A 149 14.41 -2.96 13.79
N ASN A 150 13.68 -4.00 14.18
CA ASN A 150 14.25 -5.20 14.78
C ASN A 150 15.19 -5.95 13.81
N ALA A 151 14.95 -5.85 12.51
CA ALA A 151 15.83 -6.35 11.46
C ALA A 151 17.06 -5.45 11.18
N GLY A 152 17.25 -4.37 11.96
CA GLY A 152 18.39 -3.46 11.84
C GLY A 152 18.12 -2.20 10.99
N GLY A 153 16.86 -1.95 10.62
CA GLY A 153 16.44 -0.72 9.97
C GLY A 153 16.58 0.49 10.89
N ARG A 154 17.08 1.60 10.35
CA ARG A 154 17.17 2.87 11.07
C ARG A 154 15.86 3.64 10.89
N ILE A 155 15.27 4.07 12.00
CA ILE A 155 14.16 5.02 11.99
C ILE A 155 14.69 6.46 11.97
N ASP A 156 14.18 7.26 11.04
CA ASP A 156 14.31 8.72 11.06
C ASP A 156 13.03 9.30 11.68
N SER A 157 13.19 10.13 12.71
CA SER A 157 12.03 10.61 13.47
C SER A 157 11.21 11.62 12.67
N TRP A 158 9.94 11.85 13.02
CA TRP A 158 9.16 12.92 12.37
C TRP A 158 9.81 14.29 12.48
N LYS A 159 10.54 14.56 13.57
CA LYS A 159 11.29 15.81 13.71
C LYS A 159 12.35 15.93 12.60
N ASP A 160 13.02 14.84 12.26
CA ASP A 160 14.06 14.81 11.24
C ASP A 160 13.46 14.82 9.83
N CYS A 161 12.41 14.02 9.59
CA CYS A 161 11.70 13.94 8.30
C CYS A 161 11.04 15.27 7.90
N LEU A 162 10.69 16.12 8.87
CA LEU A 162 10.00 17.40 8.62
C LEU A 162 10.95 18.60 8.50
N LEU A 163 12.27 18.40 8.69
CA LEU A 163 13.26 19.46 8.51
C LEU A 163 13.26 20.01 7.08
N GLU A 164 13.62 21.28 6.94
CA GLU A 164 13.86 21.90 5.64
C GLU A 164 14.97 21.15 4.88
N GLY A 165 14.72 20.88 3.59
CA GLY A 165 15.59 20.07 2.75
C GLY A 165 15.44 18.55 2.93
N ALA A 166 14.83 18.08 4.02
CA ALA A 166 14.49 16.67 4.24
C ALA A 166 13.04 16.34 3.86
N ARG A 167 12.10 17.23 4.20
CA ARG A 167 10.68 17.06 3.87
C ARG A 167 10.44 17.13 2.37
N PRO A 168 9.39 16.45 1.85
CA PRO A 168 9.03 16.51 0.43
C PRO A 168 8.26 17.80 0.11
N GLU A 169 8.90 18.96 0.28
CA GLU A 169 8.30 20.26 0.01
C GLU A 169 7.83 20.36 -1.45
N GLY A 170 6.62 20.88 -1.66
CA GLY A 170 6.01 21.00 -2.97
C GLY A 170 5.48 19.69 -3.58
N MET A 171 5.67 18.54 -2.92
CA MET A 171 5.11 17.26 -3.40
C MET A 171 3.61 17.38 -3.62
N ARG A 172 3.18 16.99 -4.82
CA ARG A 172 1.76 16.89 -5.16
C ARG A 172 1.28 15.46 -4.90
N VAL A 173 -0.01 15.34 -4.61
CA VAL A 173 -0.66 14.04 -4.49
C VAL A 173 -1.93 14.02 -5.32
N ALA A 174 -2.24 12.87 -5.91
CA ALA A 174 -3.42 12.72 -6.76
C ALA A 174 -4.01 11.32 -6.66
N ASN A 175 -5.18 11.14 -7.27
CA ASN A 175 -5.81 9.83 -7.41
C ASN A 175 -6.06 9.15 -6.05
N SER A 176 -6.45 9.91 -5.02
CA SER A 176 -6.76 9.29 -3.72
C SER A 176 -7.96 8.36 -3.81
N ASP A 177 -7.96 7.33 -2.98
CA ASP A 177 -9.08 6.41 -2.80
C ASP A 177 -9.14 5.98 -1.32
N ALA A 178 -10.33 5.64 -0.83
CA ALA A 178 -10.55 5.19 0.53
C ALA A 178 -11.47 3.96 0.57
N CYS A 179 -11.17 3.04 1.49
CA CYS A 179 -11.92 1.82 1.71
C CYS A 179 -12.25 1.68 3.20
N ILE A 180 -13.54 1.73 3.54
CA ILE A 180 -14.01 1.51 4.91
C ILE A 180 -14.09 0.01 5.18
N ILE A 181 -13.37 -0.45 6.21
CA ILE A 181 -13.34 -1.87 6.62
C ILE A 181 -14.35 -2.12 7.73
N SER A 182 -14.44 -1.20 8.69
CA SER A 182 -15.38 -1.24 9.80
C SER A 182 -15.67 0.18 10.32
N GLU A 183 -16.50 0.29 11.35
CA GLU A 183 -16.74 1.58 12.01
C GLU A 183 -15.48 2.19 12.64
N THR A 184 -14.41 1.43 12.85
CA THR A 184 -13.19 1.90 13.53
C THR A 184 -11.91 1.71 12.72
N GLU A 185 -12.01 1.16 11.51
CA GLU A 185 -10.86 0.85 10.65
C GLU A 185 -11.17 1.18 9.19
N ALA A 186 -10.24 1.88 8.56
CA ALA A 186 -10.30 2.23 7.14
C ALA A 186 -8.89 2.28 6.55
N TYR A 187 -8.83 2.25 5.23
CA TYR A 187 -7.59 2.43 4.50
C TYR A 187 -7.77 3.51 3.45
N SER A 188 -6.68 4.16 3.07
CA SER A 188 -6.62 4.97 1.87
C SER A 188 -5.39 4.64 1.04
N THR A 189 -5.50 4.89 -0.26
CA THR A 189 -4.38 4.82 -1.18
C THR A 189 -4.28 6.11 -1.97
N ILE A 190 -3.08 6.49 -2.39
CA ILE A 190 -2.86 7.74 -3.11
C ILE A 190 -1.54 7.68 -3.89
N ILE A 191 -1.46 8.46 -4.96
CA ILE A 191 -0.26 8.58 -5.76
C ILE A 191 0.47 9.87 -5.37
N GLU A 192 1.76 9.75 -5.07
CA GLU A 192 2.62 10.86 -4.68
C GLU A 192 3.57 11.22 -5.82
N PHE A 193 3.71 12.53 -6.06
CA PHE A 193 4.56 13.11 -7.09
C PHE A 193 5.56 14.06 -6.42
N PRO A 194 6.64 13.52 -5.82
CA PRO A 194 7.67 14.34 -5.20
C PRO A 194 8.38 15.21 -6.25
N ILE A 195 8.69 16.45 -5.87
CA ILE A 195 9.41 17.41 -6.72
C ILE A 195 10.92 17.31 -6.40
N ASN A 196 11.78 17.59 -7.39
CA ASN A 196 13.23 17.73 -7.21
C ASN A 196 13.97 16.48 -6.69
N THR A 197 13.51 15.27 -7.03
CA THR A 197 14.18 14.01 -6.65
C THR A 197 15.39 13.66 -7.54
N GLY A 198 15.74 14.52 -8.50
CA GLY A 198 16.74 14.22 -9.53
C GLY A 198 16.23 13.28 -10.63
N ILE A 199 14.98 12.80 -10.51
CA ILE A 199 14.27 11.99 -11.50
C ILE A 199 12.92 12.65 -11.74
N ASP A 200 12.78 13.40 -12.84
CA ASP A 200 11.61 14.24 -13.18
C ASP A 200 10.26 13.49 -13.30
N THR A 201 10.24 12.17 -13.09
CA THR A 201 9.07 11.30 -13.21
C THR A 201 8.85 10.36 -12.02
N ALA A 202 9.56 10.58 -10.90
CA ALA A 202 9.40 9.75 -9.71
C ALA A 202 7.94 9.81 -9.22
N THR A 203 7.32 8.63 -9.13
CA THR A 203 5.94 8.48 -8.68
C THR A 203 5.91 7.39 -7.63
N LEU A 204 5.23 7.62 -6.50
CA LEU A 204 5.09 6.66 -5.41
C LEU A 204 3.62 6.28 -5.22
N LEU A 205 3.37 5.05 -4.81
CA LEU A 205 2.07 4.60 -4.31
C LEU A 205 2.16 4.53 -2.80
N ALA A 206 1.29 5.28 -2.14
CA ALA A 206 1.09 5.20 -0.72
C ALA A 206 -0.15 4.39 -0.36
N VAL A 207 -0.03 3.58 0.68
CA VAL A 207 -1.14 2.91 1.37
C VAL A 207 -1.11 3.33 2.83
N GLN A 208 -2.26 3.74 3.36
CA GLN A 208 -2.39 4.28 4.70
C GLN A 208 -3.49 3.54 5.45
N LYS A 209 -3.19 3.10 6.67
CA LYS A 209 -4.14 2.51 7.60
C LYS A 209 -4.62 3.55 8.60
N TRP A 210 -5.93 3.71 8.70
CA TRP A 210 -6.59 4.66 9.56
C TRP A 210 -7.43 3.95 10.61
N VAL A 211 -7.36 4.44 11.83
CA VAL A 211 -8.12 3.93 12.97
C VAL A 211 -8.83 5.06 13.69
N ARG A 212 -9.96 4.76 14.32
CA ARG A 212 -10.64 5.68 15.25
C ARG A 212 -11.22 4.89 16.41
N SER A 213 -11.35 5.54 17.58
CA SER A 213 -11.83 4.87 18.80
C SER A 213 -13.32 4.53 18.79
N SER A 214 -14.11 5.22 17.97
CA SER A 214 -15.54 5.04 17.82
C SER A 214 -16.00 5.61 16.48
N LYS A 215 -17.24 5.32 16.07
CA LYS A 215 -17.84 5.78 14.83
C LYS A 215 -17.77 7.31 14.62
N ASP A 216 -17.95 8.08 15.68
CA ASP A 216 -17.93 9.55 15.62
C ASP A 216 -16.55 10.14 15.93
N GLY A 217 -15.54 9.28 16.16
CA GLY A 217 -14.18 9.69 16.44
C GLY A 217 -13.44 10.19 15.20
N GLU A 218 -12.35 10.94 15.44
CA GLU A 218 -11.45 11.36 14.37
C GLU A 218 -10.61 10.17 13.87
N TRP A 219 -10.46 10.07 12.55
CA TRP A 219 -9.48 9.16 11.96
C TRP A 219 -8.07 9.58 12.31
N LYS A 220 -7.30 8.62 12.81
CA LYS A 220 -5.88 8.75 13.12
C LYS A 220 -5.08 7.75 12.29
N LEU A 221 -3.96 8.19 11.77
CA LEU A 221 -3.06 7.38 10.96
C LEU A 221 -2.31 6.41 11.88
N GLN A 222 -2.38 5.11 11.59
CA GLN A 222 -1.64 4.07 12.31
C GLN A 222 -0.39 3.64 11.55
N LEU A 223 -0.49 3.57 10.23
CA LEU A 223 0.59 3.11 9.36
C LEU A 223 0.50 3.84 8.02
N HIS A 224 1.64 4.32 7.53
CA HIS A 224 1.80 4.83 6.18
C HIS A 224 2.93 4.07 5.50
N GLN A 225 2.65 3.49 4.34
CA GLN A 225 3.63 2.75 3.56
C GLN A 225 3.72 3.34 2.17
N THR A 226 4.94 3.48 1.64
CA THR A 226 5.15 3.95 0.27
C THR A 226 6.11 3.07 -0.50
N ILE A 227 5.81 2.87 -1.78
CA ILE A 227 6.68 2.19 -2.73
C ILE A 227 6.83 3.03 -4.00
N PRO A 228 7.94 2.89 -4.75
CA PRO A 228 8.00 3.33 -6.13
C PRO A 228 6.86 2.71 -6.96
N TRP A 229 6.15 3.56 -7.69
CA TRP A 229 4.99 3.20 -8.49
C TRP A 229 5.17 3.73 -9.91
N SER A 230 6.04 3.03 -10.64
CA SER A 230 6.43 3.37 -12.01
C SER A 230 6.18 2.18 -12.94
N ARG A 231 5.82 2.48 -14.19
CA ARG A 231 5.74 1.47 -15.25
C ARG A 231 7.11 0.89 -15.59
N ASP A 232 8.15 1.72 -15.50
CA ASP A 232 9.42 1.46 -16.16
C ASP A 232 10.44 0.83 -15.20
N SER A 233 10.41 1.16 -13.91
CA SER A 233 11.29 0.59 -12.88
C SER A 233 10.53 -0.30 -11.90
N ARG A 234 11.26 -1.16 -11.17
CA ARG A 234 10.70 -1.93 -10.05
C ARG A 234 11.03 -1.19 -8.75
N ALA A 235 10.15 -1.27 -7.77
CA ALA A 235 10.45 -0.83 -6.42
C ALA A 235 11.72 -1.53 -5.91
N GLN A 236 12.64 -0.81 -5.26
CA GLN A 236 13.81 -1.42 -4.59
C GLN A 236 13.70 -1.43 -3.06
N GLY A 237 12.69 -0.74 -2.55
CA GLY A 237 12.36 -0.73 -1.15
C GLY A 237 10.96 -0.20 -0.90
N THR A 238 10.57 -0.28 0.36
CA THR A 238 9.30 0.22 0.89
C THR A 238 9.63 1.12 2.07
N LEU A 239 9.10 2.33 2.09
CA LEU A 239 9.10 3.16 3.29
C LEU A 239 7.91 2.74 4.17
N ARG A 240 8.11 2.65 5.47
CA ARG A 240 7.04 2.40 6.45
C ARG A 240 7.15 3.42 7.56
N CYS A 241 6.05 4.05 7.92
CA CYS A 241 6.01 5.09 8.93
C CYS A 241 4.88 4.86 9.93
N ASP A 242 5.15 5.16 11.19
CA ASP A 242 4.17 5.22 12.27
C ASP A 242 4.39 6.50 13.10
N CYS A 243 3.80 6.58 14.29
CA CYS A 243 3.92 7.76 15.16
C CYS A 243 5.36 8.15 15.52
N ARG A 244 6.35 7.25 15.37
CA ARG A 244 7.76 7.53 15.70
C ARG A 244 8.50 8.24 14.57
N GLY A 245 8.09 8.00 13.32
CA GLY A 245 8.80 8.46 12.12
C GLY A 245 8.75 7.41 11.02
N CYS A 246 9.76 7.41 10.15
CA CYS A 246 9.82 6.53 8.98
C CYS A 246 11.06 5.63 9.01
N VAL A 247 10.89 4.38 8.57
CA VAL A 247 11.96 3.40 8.37
C VAL A 247 11.88 2.86 6.95
N ALA A 248 13.02 2.66 6.32
CA ALA A 248 13.08 2.08 4.99
C ALA A 248 13.45 0.60 5.03
N LEU A 249 12.59 -0.20 4.42
CA LEU A 249 12.87 -1.57 4.09
C LEU A 249 13.45 -1.62 2.67
N THR A 250 14.76 -1.59 2.56
CA THR A 250 15.46 -1.77 1.27
C THR A 250 15.86 -3.24 1.10
N ARG A 251 15.93 -3.70 -0.16
CA ARG A 251 16.56 -4.99 -0.44
C ARG A 251 18.03 -4.92 -0.04
N SER A 252 18.39 -5.63 1.01
CA SER A 252 19.79 -5.78 1.41
C SER A 252 20.52 -6.63 0.36
N SER A 253 21.23 -6.00 -0.57
CA SER A 253 22.56 -6.52 -0.90
C SER A 253 23.46 -6.10 0.24
N ALA A 254 24.13 -7.05 0.88
CA ALA A 254 25.01 -6.81 2.01
C ALA A 254 25.91 -5.58 1.79
N ALA A 255 25.98 -4.72 2.82
CA ALA A 255 26.92 -3.61 2.97
C ALA A 255 26.81 -2.46 1.94
N GLU A 256 25.86 -1.54 2.16
CA GLU A 256 26.12 -0.09 2.11
C GLU A 256 24.88 0.64 2.64
N GLN A 257 24.90 0.98 3.94
CA GLN A 257 23.90 1.84 4.57
C GLN A 257 24.21 3.30 4.18
N SER A 258 23.75 3.74 3.00
CA SER A 258 23.57 5.17 2.75
C SER A 258 22.22 5.61 3.29
N THR A 259 22.27 6.46 4.32
CA THR A 259 21.14 7.20 4.86
C THR A 259 20.42 8.00 3.78
N PHE A 260 19.13 8.30 4.01
CA PHE A 260 18.14 8.99 3.15
C PHE A 260 18.48 10.43 2.66
N GLY A 261 19.77 10.75 2.48
CA GLY A 261 20.25 11.97 1.82
C GLY A 261 20.43 11.84 0.31
N GLY A 262 19.83 10.83 -0.33
CA GLY A 262 19.89 10.65 -1.77
C GLY A 262 19.41 9.28 -2.20
N LEU A 263 18.45 9.29 -3.13
CA LEU A 263 18.15 8.20 -4.07
C LEU A 263 17.49 6.94 -3.48
N ILE A 264 16.18 6.84 -3.69
CA ILE A 264 15.65 5.60 -4.28
C ILE A 264 16.20 5.56 -5.72
N GLY A 265 17.14 4.64 -5.96
CA GLY A 265 17.61 4.24 -7.30
C GLY A 265 16.82 3.08 -7.88
#